data_AF-H3CAI7-F1
#
_entry.id   AF-H3CAI7-F1
#
_cell.length_a   1.000
_cell.length_b   1.000
_cell.length_c   1.000
_cell.angle_alpha   90.00
_cell.angle_beta   90.00
_cell.angle_gamma   90.00
#
_symmetry.space_group_name_H-M   'P 1'
#
loop_
_entity.id
_entity.type
_entity.pdbx_description
1 polymer ?
#
loop_
_entity_poly.entity_id
_entity_poly.type
_entity_poly.pdbx_seq_one_letter_code
_entity_poly.pdbx_strand_id
1 'polypeptide(L)'
;CEQGTGQCSCLAGYTGLQCEDCEDGFFTNGTSGCLVCACDSFGAVHLLCDSSGTCECKSGVYGPKCDECHPGFFRFSSTGCRPCQCHNHTSYCHPQSGVCLNCEGNTQGSNCEECKPGFYRSPERQPTEPCLACPCSNSTSSGLCRVGLWTRQIIECDLCLPNYAGLHCDECSAGFYKSSKDCVPCECNGNADPEGPAQICRPDSGHCLQCTNNATGSRCHLCAPGFIGDAKAQNCTR
;
A
#
# COMPACT_ATOMS: atom_id res chain seq x y z
N CYS A 1 -41.65 46.03 35.06
CA CYS A 1 -41.01 45.52 36.29
C CYS A 1 -41.84 45.95 37.48
N GLU A 2 -41.85 45.12 38.52
CA GLU A 2 -42.62 45.34 39.74
C GLU A 2 -41.97 46.46 40.58
N GLN A 3 -42.74 47.51 40.91
CA GLN A 3 -42.17 48.76 41.45
C GLN A 3 -41.54 48.63 42.86
N GLY A 4 -41.93 47.62 43.65
CA GLY A 4 -41.43 47.43 45.02
C GLY A 4 -40.19 46.55 45.14
N THR A 5 -40.06 45.55 44.25
CA THR A 5 -38.97 44.55 44.28
C THR A 5 -37.91 44.81 43.21
N GLY A 6 -38.25 45.57 42.16
CA GLY A 6 -37.40 45.74 40.99
C GLY A 6 -37.46 44.57 40.00
N GLN A 7 -38.18 43.49 40.32
CA GLN A 7 -38.24 42.29 39.50
C GLN A 7 -38.95 42.56 38.16
N CYS A 8 -38.25 42.33 37.05
CA CYS A 8 -38.81 42.37 35.72
C CYS A 8 -39.34 40.98 35.29
N SER A 9 -40.36 40.98 34.43
CA SER A 9 -40.81 39.76 33.73
C SER A 9 -40.04 39.67 32.41
N CYS A 10 -39.09 38.75 32.34
CA CYS A 10 -38.15 38.66 31.22
C CYS A 10 -38.74 37.96 29.99
N LEU A 11 -38.25 38.35 28.81
CA LEU A 11 -38.50 37.63 27.57
C LEU A 11 -37.71 36.32 27.56
N ALA A 12 -38.13 35.37 26.72
CA ALA A 12 -37.44 34.08 26.60
C ALA A 12 -35.95 34.27 26.26
N GLY A 13 -35.08 33.57 27.01
CA GLY A 13 -33.62 33.67 26.87
C GLY A 13 -32.95 34.78 27.69
N TYR A 14 -33.72 35.61 28.40
CA TYR A 14 -33.21 36.64 29.31
C TYR A 14 -33.53 36.29 30.76
N THR A 15 -32.58 36.57 31.65
CA THR A 15 -32.68 36.36 33.10
C THR A 15 -32.06 37.53 33.87
N GLY A 16 -32.12 37.48 35.19
CA GLY A 16 -31.66 38.57 36.07
C GLY A 16 -32.80 39.42 36.61
N LEU A 17 -32.47 40.35 37.50
CA LEU A 17 -33.46 41.22 38.15
C LEU A 17 -34.10 42.17 37.13
N GLN A 18 -33.31 42.64 36.17
CA GLN A 18 -33.69 43.58 35.13
C GLN A 18 -33.60 42.98 33.71
N CYS A 19 -33.51 41.66 33.59
CA CYS A 19 -33.38 40.95 32.31
C CYS A 19 -32.11 41.32 31.53
N GLU A 20 -31.03 41.60 32.26
CA GLU A 20 -29.73 42.00 31.73
C GLU A 20 -28.82 40.82 31.38
N ASP A 21 -29.09 39.65 31.95
CA ASP A 21 -28.30 38.44 31.78
C ASP A 21 -28.98 37.49 30.78
N CYS A 22 -28.21 36.59 30.19
CA CYS A 22 -28.75 35.53 29.36
C CYS A 22 -29.03 34.28 30.20
N GLU A 23 -30.19 33.66 29.94
CA GLU A 23 -30.55 32.38 30.54
C GLU A 23 -29.60 31.26 30.08
N ASP A 24 -29.47 30.19 30.88
CA ASP A 24 -28.71 29.00 30.50
C ASP A 24 -29.15 28.48 29.12
N GLY A 25 -28.18 28.21 28.24
CA GLY A 25 -28.44 27.86 26.85
C GLY A 25 -28.56 29.06 25.91
N PHE A 26 -28.31 30.28 26.41
CA PHE A 26 -28.17 31.50 25.63
C PHE A 26 -26.84 32.21 25.92
N PHE A 27 -26.34 32.95 24.94
CA PHE A 27 -25.12 33.76 25.03
C PHE A 27 -25.34 35.10 24.33
N THR A 28 -24.49 36.10 24.61
CA THR A 28 -24.55 37.40 23.94
C THR A 28 -23.30 37.64 23.12
N ASN A 29 -23.45 38.13 21.88
CA ASN A 29 -22.34 38.62 21.07
C ASN A 29 -22.06 40.13 21.29
N GLY A 30 -22.69 40.72 22.31
CA GLY A 30 -22.57 42.14 22.68
C GLY A 30 -23.46 43.11 21.89
N THR A 31 -24.13 42.67 20.82
CA THR A 31 -24.91 43.56 19.94
C THR A 31 -26.33 43.08 19.66
N SER A 32 -26.57 41.76 19.71
CA SER A 32 -27.79 41.13 19.20
C SER A 32 -28.72 40.60 20.32
N GLY A 33 -28.47 40.99 21.56
CA GLY A 33 -29.17 40.43 22.73
C GLY A 33 -28.78 38.97 23.02
N CYS A 34 -29.63 38.24 23.73
CA CYS A 34 -29.40 36.84 24.07
C CYS A 34 -29.77 35.91 22.90
N LEU A 35 -28.78 35.18 22.41
CA LEU A 35 -28.82 34.23 21.29
C LEU A 35 -28.74 32.81 21.81
N VAL A 36 -29.51 31.89 21.23
CA VAL A 36 -29.44 30.46 21.60
C VAL A 36 -28.06 29.86 21.31
N CYS A 37 -27.56 29.01 22.21
CA CYS A 37 -26.31 28.29 22.05
C CYS A 37 -26.33 27.37 20.82
N ALA A 38 -27.44 26.68 20.55
CA ALA A 38 -27.60 25.77 19.41
C ALA A 38 -26.52 24.66 19.32
N CYS A 39 -26.09 24.12 20.46
CA CYS A 39 -25.16 22.98 20.50
C CYS A 39 -25.83 21.71 19.96
N ASP A 40 -25.09 20.92 19.17
CA ASP A 40 -25.60 19.68 18.60
C ASP A 40 -25.87 18.63 19.69
N SER A 41 -27.07 18.05 19.66
CA SER A 41 -27.52 17.10 20.69
C SER A 41 -26.74 15.77 20.72
N PHE A 42 -26.10 15.39 19.60
CA PHE A 42 -25.28 14.19 19.51
C PHE A 42 -23.83 14.47 19.84
N GLY A 43 -23.27 15.57 19.33
CA GLY A 43 -21.85 15.89 19.42
C GLY A 43 -21.44 16.71 20.64
N ALA A 44 -22.32 17.49 21.26
CA ALA A 44 -22.02 18.24 22.48
C ALA A 44 -22.23 17.38 23.74
N VAL A 45 -21.49 17.68 24.80
CA VAL A 45 -21.65 17.07 26.14
C VAL A 45 -23.00 17.47 26.75
N HIS A 46 -23.38 18.74 26.56
CA HIS A 46 -24.65 19.32 26.98
C HIS A 46 -25.05 20.45 26.03
N LEU A 47 -26.28 20.97 26.17
CA LEU A 47 -26.82 22.03 25.31
C LEU A 47 -26.40 23.46 25.72
N LEU A 48 -25.61 23.60 26.79
CA LEU A 48 -25.06 24.88 27.25
C LEU A 48 -23.77 25.23 26.50
N CYS A 49 -23.50 26.54 26.38
CA CYS A 49 -22.29 27.09 25.77
C CYS A 49 -21.65 28.13 26.70
N ASP A 50 -20.39 28.47 26.43
CA ASP A 50 -19.68 29.52 27.17
C ASP A 50 -20.16 30.93 26.76
N SER A 51 -19.57 31.96 27.37
CA SER A 51 -19.91 33.36 27.08
C SER A 51 -19.64 33.79 25.63
N SER A 52 -18.84 33.03 24.88
CA SER A 52 -18.59 33.25 23.45
C SER A 52 -19.59 32.53 22.53
N GLY A 53 -20.46 31.69 23.09
CA GLY A 53 -21.36 30.84 22.33
C GLY A 53 -20.76 29.51 21.89
N THR A 54 -19.61 29.11 22.46
CA THR A 54 -18.89 27.87 22.12
C THR A 54 -19.36 26.73 23.01
N CYS A 55 -19.72 25.60 22.39
CA CYS A 55 -20.21 24.41 23.06
C CYS A 55 -19.07 23.49 23.53
N GLU A 56 -19.29 22.73 24.60
CA GLU A 56 -18.36 21.67 25.02
C GLU A 56 -18.60 20.40 24.19
N CYS A 57 -17.62 20.01 23.38
CA CYS A 57 -17.75 18.89 22.44
C CYS A 57 -17.31 17.56 23.05
N LYS A 58 -17.98 16.48 22.65
CA LYS A 58 -17.58 15.10 22.95
C LYS A 58 -16.29 14.72 22.22
N SER A 59 -15.71 13.60 22.63
CA SER A 59 -14.45 13.09 22.05
C SER A 59 -14.52 12.97 20.53
N GLY A 60 -13.51 13.52 19.85
CA GLY A 60 -13.38 13.49 18.40
C GLY A 60 -14.34 14.40 17.64
N VAL A 61 -15.19 15.16 18.32
CA VAL A 61 -16.10 16.16 17.75
C VAL A 61 -15.48 17.55 17.92
N TYR A 62 -15.73 18.45 16.97
CA TYR A 62 -15.22 19.82 17.00
C TYR A 62 -16.22 20.79 16.36
N GLY A 63 -15.83 22.07 16.33
CA GLY A 63 -16.67 23.18 15.86
C GLY A 63 -17.37 23.90 17.01
N PRO A 64 -17.80 25.16 16.81
CA PRO A 64 -18.43 25.96 17.86
C PRO A 64 -19.75 25.36 18.36
N LYS A 65 -20.40 24.53 17.53
CA LYS A 65 -21.67 23.85 17.81
C LYS A 65 -21.55 22.34 17.97
N CYS A 66 -20.33 21.79 17.92
CA CYS A 66 -20.06 20.37 18.05
C CYS A 66 -20.80 19.49 17.02
N ASP A 67 -20.89 19.96 15.79
CA ASP A 67 -21.67 19.38 14.69
C ASP A 67 -20.80 18.65 13.66
N GLU A 68 -19.47 18.60 13.85
CA GLU A 68 -18.55 17.97 12.92
C GLU A 68 -17.51 17.07 13.63
N CYS A 69 -16.97 16.07 12.93
CA CYS A 69 -15.85 15.26 13.42
C CYS A 69 -14.51 15.94 13.16
N HIS A 70 -13.65 15.97 14.16
CA HIS A 70 -12.30 16.51 14.05
C HIS A 70 -11.55 15.84 12.87
N PRO A 71 -10.67 16.55 12.13
CA PRO A 71 -9.78 15.91 11.18
C PRO A 71 -9.06 14.71 11.80
N GLY A 72 -9.16 13.57 11.12
CA GLY A 72 -8.67 12.27 11.61
C GLY A 72 -9.66 11.48 12.48
N PHE A 73 -10.92 11.90 12.53
CA PHE A 73 -12.02 11.16 13.11
C PHE A 73 -13.14 10.96 12.10
N PHE A 74 -13.94 9.91 12.30
CA PHE A 74 -15.06 9.53 11.46
C PHE A 74 -16.22 9.00 12.29
N ARG A 75 -17.37 8.82 11.63
CA ARG A 75 -18.60 8.25 12.19
C ARG A 75 -19.16 9.06 13.36
N PHE A 76 -19.68 10.25 13.04
CA PHE A 76 -20.40 11.10 13.97
C PHE A 76 -21.59 10.36 14.61
N SER A 77 -21.67 10.38 15.94
CA SER A 77 -22.68 9.64 16.71
C SER A 77 -22.90 10.26 18.09
N SER A 78 -23.86 9.73 18.87
CA SER A 78 -24.15 10.21 20.23
C SER A 78 -22.99 10.02 21.22
N THR A 79 -22.03 9.15 20.90
CA THR A 79 -20.81 8.93 21.70
C THR A 79 -19.62 9.77 21.23
N GLY A 80 -19.82 10.67 20.25
CA GLY A 80 -18.75 11.42 19.59
C GLY A 80 -18.30 10.77 18.28
N CYS A 81 -17.07 11.05 17.86
CA CYS A 81 -16.46 10.47 16.67
C CYS A 81 -15.34 9.49 17.01
N ARG A 82 -15.06 8.56 16.11
CA ARG A 82 -14.02 7.53 16.27
C ARG A 82 -12.76 7.92 15.50
N PRO A 83 -11.54 7.69 16.03
CA PRO A 83 -10.32 8.00 15.30
C PRO A 83 -10.17 7.10 14.07
N CYS A 84 -9.62 7.65 12.98
CA CYS A 84 -9.26 6.89 11.78
C CYS A 84 -8.26 5.77 12.11
N GLN A 85 -8.38 4.62 11.43
CA GLN A 85 -7.58 3.42 11.72
C GLN A 85 -6.67 3.05 10.53
N CYS A 86 -5.78 3.96 10.14
CA CYS A 86 -5.01 3.85 8.90
C CYS A 86 -3.59 3.27 9.07
N HIS A 87 -3.35 2.46 10.10
CA HIS A 87 -2.04 1.88 10.43
C HIS A 87 -0.87 2.87 10.40
N ASN A 88 -1.10 4.14 10.78
CA ASN A 88 -0.09 5.20 10.77
C ASN A 88 0.49 5.57 9.38
N HIS A 89 -0.19 5.18 8.29
CA HIS A 89 0.16 5.57 6.92
C HIS A 89 -0.58 6.81 6.42
N THR A 90 -1.51 7.33 7.23
CA THR A 90 -2.19 8.61 7.05
C THR A 90 -2.98 8.90 8.33
N SER A 91 -3.22 10.17 8.64
CA SER A 91 -4.15 10.57 9.70
C SER A 91 -5.53 10.91 9.15
N TYR A 92 -5.73 10.91 7.83
CA TYR A 92 -6.97 11.34 7.19
C TYR A 92 -7.77 10.14 6.66
N CYS A 93 -9.06 10.15 6.96
CA CYS A 93 -10.01 9.20 6.41
C CYS A 93 -11.34 9.89 6.07
N HIS A 94 -12.16 9.22 5.28
CA HIS A 94 -13.47 9.71 4.88
C HIS A 94 -14.38 9.86 6.12
N PRO A 95 -15.04 11.02 6.35
CA PRO A 95 -15.74 11.33 7.60
C PRO A 95 -16.87 10.36 7.99
N GLN A 96 -17.55 9.75 7.00
CA GLN A 96 -18.63 8.79 7.26
C GLN A 96 -18.16 7.33 7.26
N SER A 97 -17.41 6.89 6.25
CA SER A 97 -17.03 5.48 6.09
C SER A 97 -15.78 5.07 6.87
N GLY A 98 -14.91 6.01 7.22
CA GLY A 98 -13.62 5.73 7.86
C GLY A 98 -12.55 5.20 6.91
N VAL A 99 -12.83 5.12 5.60
CA VAL A 99 -11.85 4.67 4.59
C VAL A 99 -10.71 5.68 4.50
N CYS A 100 -9.49 5.19 4.66
CA CYS A 100 -8.28 6.00 4.68
C CYS A 100 -8.01 6.64 3.32
N LEU A 101 -7.52 7.88 3.36
CA LEU A 101 -7.24 8.68 2.17
C LEU A 101 -5.75 8.93 2.04
N ASN A 102 -5.24 8.85 0.80
CA ASN A 102 -3.84 9.10 0.47
C ASN A 102 -2.84 8.27 1.29
N CYS A 103 -3.04 6.96 1.35
CA CYS A 103 -2.13 6.03 2.03
C CYS A 103 -0.66 6.21 1.58
N GLU A 104 0.21 6.51 2.55
CA GLU A 104 1.65 6.66 2.37
C GLU A 104 2.39 5.31 2.52
N GLY A 105 3.72 5.32 2.43
CA GLY A 105 4.52 4.12 2.67
C GLY A 105 4.27 2.97 1.67
N ASN A 106 3.85 3.30 0.44
CA ASN A 106 3.48 2.32 -0.59
C ASN A 106 2.36 1.35 -0.16
N THR A 107 1.46 1.82 0.71
CA THR A 107 0.32 1.04 1.18
C THR A 107 -0.97 1.38 0.44
N GLN A 108 -1.94 0.48 0.48
CA GLN A 108 -3.28 0.65 -0.07
C GLN A 108 -4.30 -0.13 0.79
N GLY A 109 -5.55 -0.13 0.38
CA GLY A 109 -6.64 -0.77 1.11
C GLY A 109 -7.44 0.24 1.93
N SER A 110 -8.46 -0.26 2.62
CA SER A 110 -9.42 0.58 3.35
C SER A 110 -8.82 1.26 4.58
N ASN A 111 -7.79 0.64 5.15
CA ASN A 111 -7.07 1.00 6.35
C ASN A 111 -5.55 1.13 6.09
N CYS A 112 -5.13 1.23 4.81
CA CYS A 112 -3.71 1.21 4.42
C CYS A 112 -2.97 -0.07 4.88
N GLU A 113 -3.68 -1.19 4.91
CA GLU A 113 -3.28 -2.48 5.46
C GLU A 113 -2.55 -3.36 4.43
N GLU A 114 -2.72 -3.07 3.14
CA GLU A 114 -2.15 -3.82 2.04
C GLU A 114 -0.97 -3.07 1.41
N CYS A 115 -0.12 -3.77 0.68
CA CYS A 115 0.91 -3.14 -0.15
C CYS A 115 0.39 -2.88 -1.56
N LYS A 116 0.81 -1.76 -2.16
CA LYS A 116 0.57 -1.49 -3.59
C LYS A 116 1.25 -2.56 -4.46
N PRO A 117 0.77 -2.80 -5.70
CA PRO A 117 1.44 -3.69 -6.64
C PRO A 117 2.92 -3.30 -6.84
N GLY A 118 3.81 -4.30 -6.86
CA GLY A 118 5.26 -4.08 -6.92
C GLY A 118 5.90 -3.79 -5.56
N PHE A 119 5.13 -3.86 -4.47
CA PHE A 119 5.62 -3.73 -3.11
C PHE A 119 5.15 -4.90 -2.24
N TYR A 120 5.92 -5.21 -1.19
CA TYR A 120 5.63 -6.29 -0.25
C TYR A 120 5.97 -5.90 1.18
N ARG A 121 5.46 -6.69 2.12
CA ARG A 121 5.81 -6.63 3.54
C ARG A 121 6.23 -8.04 3.98
N SER A 122 7.38 -8.15 4.63
CA SER A 122 7.79 -9.46 5.17
C SER A 122 6.94 -9.80 6.41
N PRO A 123 6.75 -11.09 6.72
CA PRO A 123 5.90 -11.53 7.82
C PRO A 123 6.33 -11.02 9.20
N GLU A 124 7.63 -10.70 9.39
CA GLU A 124 8.14 -10.17 10.66
C GLU A 124 7.86 -8.68 10.85
N ARG A 125 7.45 -7.97 9.80
CA ARG A 125 7.22 -6.51 9.83
C ARG A 125 5.80 -6.16 10.26
N GLN A 126 5.71 -5.15 11.11
CA GLN A 126 4.42 -4.66 11.61
C GLN A 126 3.61 -3.98 10.51
N PRO A 127 2.26 -4.02 10.53
CA PRO A 127 1.38 -3.32 9.59
C PRO A 127 1.60 -1.80 9.51
N THR A 128 2.19 -1.20 10.55
CA THR A 128 2.53 0.23 10.63
C THR A 128 3.78 0.62 9.87
N GLU A 129 4.59 -0.35 9.43
CA GLU A 129 5.78 -0.08 8.63
C GLU A 129 5.43 0.15 7.15
N PRO A 130 6.23 0.92 6.40
CA PRO A 130 6.03 1.06 4.96
C PRO A 130 6.36 -0.25 4.21
N CYS A 131 5.72 -0.44 3.07
CA CYS A 131 6.00 -1.56 2.16
C CYS A 131 7.31 -1.34 1.38
N LEU A 132 8.05 -2.42 1.19
CA LEU A 132 9.30 -2.46 0.44
C LEU A 132 9.06 -2.77 -1.03
N ALA A 133 9.89 -2.24 -1.91
CA ALA A 133 9.83 -2.58 -3.33
C ALA A 133 10.17 -4.06 -3.56
N CYS A 134 9.45 -4.71 -4.47
CA CYS A 134 9.75 -6.08 -4.88
C CYS A 134 11.19 -6.19 -5.39
N PRO A 135 11.93 -7.24 -5.00
CA PRO A 135 13.28 -7.52 -5.50
C PRO A 135 13.23 -8.16 -6.90
N CYS A 136 12.51 -7.52 -7.82
CA CYS A 136 12.19 -8.02 -9.16
C CYS A 136 12.50 -6.92 -10.18
N SER A 137 13.30 -7.23 -11.21
CA SER A 137 13.57 -6.25 -12.27
C SER A 137 12.46 -6.26 -13.31
N ASN A 138 11.97 -5.07 -13.69
CA ASN A 138 11.03 -4.91 -14.82
C ASN A 138 11.65 -5.29 -16.18
N SER A 139 12.98 -5.46 -16.25
CA SER A 139 13.66 -5.90 -17.48
C SER A 139 13.71 -7.42 -17.65
N THR A 140 13.47 -8.19 -16.58
CA THR A 140 13.57 -9.65 -16.57
C THR A 140 12.33 -10.34 -16.01
N SER A 141 11.38 -9.57 -15.46
CA SER A 141 10.14 -10.05 -14.86
C SER A 141 9.00 -9.07 -15.08
N SER A 142 7.80 -9.41 -14.61
CA SER A 142 6.66 -8.49 -14.52
C SER A 142 6.85 -7.35 -13.51
N GLY A 143 7.91 -7.38 -12.70
CA GLY A 143 8.14 -6.42 -11.60
C GLY A 143 7.27 -6.64 -10.37
N LEU A 144 6.35 -7.60 -10.42
CA LEU A 144 5.47 -7.98 -9.31
C LEU A 144 6.09 -9.15 -8.55
N CYS A 145 5.81 -9.21 -7.25
CA CYS A 145 6.26 -10.29 -6.39
C CYS A 145 5.12 -10.79 -5.50
N ARG A 146 5.29 -12.02 -5.00
CA ARG A 146 4.36 -12.68 -4.10
C ARG A 146 5.13 -13.34 -2.96
N VAL A 147 4.43 -13.59 -1.86
CA VAL A 147 4.96 -14.36 -0.73
C VAL A 147 4.79 -15.85 -1.06
N GLY A 148 5.90 -16.57 -1.22
CA GLY A 148 5.92 -18.00 -1.50
C GLY A 148 5.39 -18.79 -0.30
N LEU A 149 4.18 -19.35 -0.45
CA LEU A 149 3.50 -20.11 0.61
C LEU A 149 4.21 -21.44 0.96
N TRP A 150 5.01 -21.98 0.03
CA TRP A 150 5.68 -23.27 0.16
C TRP A 150 7.17 -23.17 0.49
N THR A 151 7.74 -21.96 0.40
CA THR A 151 9.18 -21.70 0.46
C THR A 151 9.54 -20.84 1.67
N ARG A 152 8.98 -21.12 2.85
CA ARG A 152 9.28 -20.38 4.09
C ARG A 152 9.01 -18.86 4.00
N GLN A 153 7.95 -18.44 3.30
CA GLN A 153 7.60 -17.02 3.12
C GLN A 153 8.67 -16.18 2.40
N ILE A 154 9.46 -16.81 1.52
CA ILE A 154 10.39 -16.09 0.65
C ILE A 154 9.60 -15.29 -0.40
N ILE A 155 10.10 -14.10 -0.72
CA ILE A 155 9.53 -13.23 -1.74
C ILE A 155 10.06 -13.64 -3.09
N GLU A 156 9.17 -14.03 -3.99
CA GLU A 156 9.52 -14.45 -5.35
C GLU A 156 8.78 -13.60 -6.38
N CYS A 157 9.41 -13.37 -7.52
CA CYS A 157 8.78 -12.70 -8.63
C CYS A 157 7.65 -13.56 -9.19
N ASP A 158 6.53 -12.93 -9.49
CA ASP A 158 5.31 -13.63 -9.90
C ASP A 158 5.45 -14.26 -11.30
N LEU A 159 6.15 -13.56 -12.20
CA LEU A 159 6.38 -14.02 -13.56
C LEU A 159 7.73 -13.55 -14.10
N CYS A 160 8.58 -14.49 -14.51
CA CYS A 160 9.79 -14.20 -15.27
C CYS A 160 9.46 -14.01 -16.76
N LEU A 161 10.15 -13.06 -17.39
CA LEU A 161 10.13 -12.91 -18.85
C LEU A 161 10.79 -14.13 -19.51
N PRO A 162 10.52 -14.38 -20.82
CA PRO A 162 11.17 -15.46 -21.54
C PRO A 162 12.68 -15.42 -21.38
N ASN A 163 13.29 -16.59 -21.29
CA ASN A 163 14.74 -16.81 -21.13
C ASN A 163 15.28 -16.60 -19.71
N TYR A 164 14.49 -16.03 -18.79
CA TYR A 164 14.86 -15.81 -17.39
C TYR A 164 14.18 -16.81 -16.47
N ALA A 165 14.81 -17.09 -15.33
CA ALA A 165 14.36 -18.05 -14.32
C ALA A 165 14.89 -17.65 -12.93
N GLY A 166 14.56 -18.48 -11.94
CA GLY A 166 14.91 -18.25 -10.53
C GLY A 166 13.84 -17.45 -9.79
N LEU A 167 14.02 -17.32 -8.47
CA LEU A 167 13.05 -16.62 -7.60
C LEU A 167 12.99 -15.13 -7.89
N HIS A 168 14.08 -14.53 -8.38
CA HIS A 168 14.17 -13.11 -8.70
C HIS A 168 14.28 -12.81 -10.20
N CYS A 169 14.08 -13.83 -11.04
CA CYS A 169 14.20 -13.74 -12.50
C CYS A 169 15.56 -13.16 -12.95
N ASP A 170 16.62 -13.46 -12.23
CA ASP A 170 17.99 -13.00 -12.44
C ASP A 170 18.93 -14.11 -12.94
N GLU A 171 18.39 -15.32 -13.07
CA GLU A 171 19.04 -16.49 -13.65
C GLU A 171 18.55 -16.72 -15.08
N CYS A 172 19.34 -17.43 -15.88
CA CYS A 172 18.92 -17.84 -17.21
C CYS A 172 18.17 -19.16 -17.14
N SER A 173 17.01 -19.22 -17.80
CA SER A 173 16.27 -20.45 -17.99
C SER A 173 17.07 -21.48 -18.79
N ALA A 174 16.64 -22.74 -18.71
CA ALA A 174 17.28 -23.83 -19.41
C ALA A 174 17.35 -23.58 -20.93
N GLY A 175 18.54 -23.79 -21.51
CA GLY A 175 18.81 -23.47 -22.93
C GLY A 175 19.30 -22.05 -23.19
N PHE A 176 19.52 -21.25 -22.14
CA PHE A 176 20.09 -19.91 -22.22
C PHE A 176 21.30 -19.77 -21.30
N TYR A 177 22.16 -18.80 -21.63
CA TYR A 177 23.29 -18.41 -20.80
C TYR A 177 23.40 -16.89 -20.73
N LYS A 178 24.07 -16.42 -19.67
CA LYS A 178 24.24 -15.01 -19.38
C LYS A 178 25.31 -14.41 -20.28
N SER A 179 24.88 -13.52 -21.17
CA SER A 179 25.76 -12.67 -21.95
C SER A 179 25.60 -11.24 -21.46
N SER A 180 26.56 -10.78 -20.66
CA SER A 180 26.47 -9.49 -19.96
C SER A 180 25.26 -9.40 -19.02
N LYS A 181 24.18 -8.72 -19.45
CA LYS A 181 22.94 -8.55 -18.65
C LYS A 181 21.77 -9.38 -19.19
N ASP A 182 21.93 -10.00 -20.35
CA ASP A 182 20.85 -10.66 -21.07
C ASP A 182 21.06 -12.17 -21.10
N CYS A 183 19.96 -12.91 -21.06
CA CYS A 183 19.97 -14.36 -21.26
C CYS A 183 19.78 -14.66 -22.74
N VAL A 184 20.84 -15.13 -23.38
CA VAL A 184 20.88 -15.43 -24.82
C VAL A 184 20.90 -16.95 -25.05
N PRO A 185 20.38 -17.44 -26.18
CA PRO A 185 20.28 -18.87 -26.44
C PRO A 185 21.65 -19.56 -26.45
N CYS A 186 21.71 -20.80 -25.96
CA CYS A 186 22.85 -21.67 -26.13
C CYS A 186 23.08 -21.96 -27.63
N GLU A 187 24.31 -21.76 -28.10
CA GLU A 187 24.66 -22.02 -29.50
C GLU A 187 25.46 -23.31 -29.67
N CYS A 188 24.78 -24.45 -29.57
CA CYS A 188 25.37 -25.80 -29.71
C CYS A 188 25.33 -26.37 -31.13
N ASN A 189 25.06 -25.52 -32.14
CA ASN A 189 25.03 -25.87 -33.58
C ASN A 189 24.18 -27.13 -33.90
N GLY A 190 23.06 -27.31 -33.19
CA GLY A 190 22.18 -28.48 -33.36
C GLY A 190 22.77 -29.81 -32.86
N ASN A 191 24.00 -29.82 -32.33
CA ASN A 191 24.67 -31.01 -31.83
C ASN A 191 24.57 -31.14 -30.30
N ALA A 192 23.52 -30.58 -29.70
CA ALA A 192 23.17 -30.88 -28.32
C ALA A 192 22.41 -32.21 -28.26
N ASP A 193 22.43 -32.87 -27.09
CA ASP A 193 21.64 -34.07 -26.85
C ASP A 193 20.14 -33.73 -26.69
N PRO A 194 19.25 -34.18 -27.59
CA PRO A 194 17.81 -33.92 -27.48
C PRO A 194 17.12 -34.73 -26.36
N GLU A 195 17.72 -35.84 -25.91
CA GLU A 195 17.22 -36.65 -24.79
C GLU A 195 17.90 -36.27 -23.47
N GLY A 196 18.87 -35.35 -23.53
CA GLY A 196 19.62 -34.86 -22.39
C GLY A 196 18.83 -33.96 -21.45
N PRO A 197 19.46 -33.44 -20.39
CA PRO A 197 18.83 -32.48 -19.50
C PRO A 197 18.42 -31.21 -20.26
N ALA A 198 17.33 -30.57 -19.83
CA ALA A 198 16.87 -29.30 -20.41
C ALA A 198 17.96 -28.22 -20.44
N GLN A 199 18.90 -28.26 -19.49
CA GLN A 199 20.10 -27.43 -19.48
C GLN A 199 21.14 -27.98 -20.47
N ILE A 200 21.19 -27.41 -21.68
CA ILE A 200 22.10 -27.89 -22.74
C ILE A 200 23.47 -27.20 -22.78
N CYS A 201 23.61 -26.03 -22.15
CA CYS A 201 24.90 -25.34 -22.00
C CYS A 201 25.06 -24.73 -20.60
N ARG A 202 26.28 -24.39 -20.20
CA ARG A 202 26.53 -23.79 -18.88
C ARG A 202 25.96 -22.36 -18.81
N PRO A 203 25.15 -22.00 -17.78
CA PRO A 203 24.48 -20.70 -17.69
C PRO A 203 25.38 -19.47 -17.65
N ASP A 204 26.66 -19.61 -17.28
CA ASP A 204 27.62 -18.51 -17.11
C ASP A 204 28.48 -18.25 -18.37
N SER A 205 28.64 -19.26 -19.22
CA SER A 205 29.68 -19.29 -20.25
C SER A 205 29.17 -19.73 -21.63
N GLY A 206 27.97 -20.31 -21.70
CA GLY A 206 27.41 -20.80 -22.96
C GLY A 206 28.05 -22.08 -23.49
N HIS A 207 28.96 -22.70 -22.72
CA HIS A 207 29.65 -23.92 -23.13
C HIS A 207 28.68 -25.11 -23.12
N CYS A 208 28.52 -25.77 -24.26
CA CYS A 208 27.63 -26.92 -24.42
C CYS A 208 28.08 -28.06 -23.50
N LEU A 209 27.14 -28.65 -22.76
CA LEU A 209 27.48 -29.66 -21.74
C LEU A 209 27.84 -31.01 -22.37
N GLN A 210 27.14 -31.38 -23.45
CA GLN A 210 27.36 -32.62 -24.18
C GLN A 210 27.15 -32.38 -25.67
N CYS A 211 28.09 -32.89 -26.48
CA CYS A 211 28.03 -32.84 -27.93
C CYS A 211 27.68 -34.22 -28.50
N THR A 212 26.70 -34.26 -29.38
CA THR A 212 26.28 -35.45 -30.14
C THR A 212 26.79 -35.38 -31.58
N ASN A 213 26.37 -36.31 -32.46
CA ASN A 213 26.72 -36.33 -33.89
C ASN A 213 28.23 -36.31 -34.19
N ASN A 214 29.03 -36.97 -33.35
CA ASN A 214 30.49 -36.98 -33.45
C ASN A 214 31.11 -35.57 -33.47
N ALA A 215 30.48 -34.60 -32.82
CA ALA A 215 30.98 -33.24 -32.68
C ALA A 215 31.71 -33.02 -31.36
N THR A 216 32.52 -31.96 -31.29
CA THR A 216 33.28 -31.52 -30.12
C THR A 216 33.49 -30.00 -30.11
N GLY A 217 34.18 -29.51 -29.09
CA GLY A 217 34.42 -28.09 -28.84
C GLY A 217 33.30 -27.43 -28.03
N SER A 218 33.54 -26.20 -27.58
CA SER A 218 32.66 -25.47 -26.65
C SER A 218 31.26 -25.18 -27.14
N ARG A 219 31.07 -25.26 -28.46
CA ARG A 219 29.81 -25.01 -29.16
C ARG A 219 29.42 -26.20 -30.03
N CYS A 220 30.05 -27.36 -29.84
CA CYS A 220 29.87 -28.54 -30.69
C CYS A 220 30.05 -28.23 -32.18
N HIS A 221 31.04 -27.39 -32.50
CA HIS A 221 31.27 -26.81 -33.84
C HIS A 221 32.45 -27.44 -34.59
N LEU A 222 33.11 -28.43 -33.99
CA LEU A 222 34.23 -29.17 -34.57
C LEU A 222 33.84 -30.64 -34.67
N CYS A 223 34.34 -31.38 -35.68
CA CYS A 223 34.23 -32.83 -35.64
C CYS A 223 35.19 -33.40 -34.59
N ALA A 224 34.73 -34.41 -33.85
CA ALA A 224 35.53 -35.11 -32.87
C ALA A 224 36.76 -35.77 -33.52
N PRO A 225 37.83 -36.03 -32.75
CA PRO A 225 39.03 -36.67 -33.29
C PRO A 225 38.70 -37.98 -34.03
N GLY A 226 39.16 -38.10 -35.28
CA GLY A 226 38.87 -39.26 -36.14
C GLY A 226 37.61 -39.14 -36.99
N PHE A 227 36.96 -37.97 -37.03
CA PHE A 227 35.84 -37.66 -37.91
C PHE A 227 36.17 -36.43 -38.79
N ILE A 228 35.68 -36.43 -40.02
CA ILE A 228 35.82 -35.34 -41.00
C ILE A 228 34.45 -34.83 -41.44
N GLY A 229 34.38 -33.58 -41.90
CA GLY A 229 33.15 -32.93 -42.34
C GLY A 229 32.98 -31.54 -41.73
N ASP A 230 31.73 -31.09 -41.68
CA ASP A 230 31.26 -29.85 -41.09
C ASP A 230 30.29 -30.14 -39.94
N ALA A 231 30.78 -30.00 -38.71
CA ALA A 231 29.97 -30.18 -37.51
C ALA A 231 28.78 -29.20 -37.46
N LYS A 232 28.88 -28.00 -38.02
CA LYS A 232 27.75 -27.05 -38.03
C LYS A 232 26.63 -27.48 -38.96
N ALA A 233 26.96 -28.26 -40.00
CA ALA A 233 26.01 -28.94 -40.87
C ALA A 233 25.64 -30.35 -40.38
N GLN A 234 26.09 -30.73 -39.17
CA GLN A 234 25.80 -32.01 -38.51
C GLN A 234 26.20 -33.25 -39.35
N ASN A 235 27.26 -33.15 -40.15
CA ASN A 235 27.65 -34.19 -41.12
C ASN A 235 29.03 -34.81 -40.84
N CYS A 236 29.47 -34.86 -39.58
CA CYS A 236 30.74 -35.49 -39.20
C CYS A 236 30.70 -37.02 -39.40
N THR A 237 31.50 -37.51 -40.34
CA THR A 237 31.63 -38.92 -40.69
C THR A 237 33.05 -39.43 -40.48
N ARG A 238 33.20 -40.74 -40.24
CA ARG A 238 34.49 -41.39 -40.01
C ARG A 238 35.32 -41.51 -41.29
#